data_AF-A0A0D9XUC7-F1
#
_entry.id   AF-A0A0D9XUC7-F1
#
_cell.length_a   1.000
_cell.length_b   1.000
_cell.length_c   1.000
_cell.angle_alpha   90.00
_cell.angle_beta   90.00
_cell.angle_gamma   90.00
#
_symmetry.space_group_name_H-M   'P 1'
#
loop_
_entity.id
_entity.type
_entity.pdbx_description
1 polymer ?
#
loop_
_entity_poly.entity_id
_entity_poly.type
_entity_poly.pdbx_seq_one_letter_code
_entity_poly.pdbx_strand_id
1 'polypeptide(L)'
;MSATPLLFAAGGGGRMTRSATSLIARAASAFHVFRIDGYSQTKPSSPATTSNAFLAGNDHHKNWQINFYPNGIDATKISDSISVYLKHVNIYAHTAQAKPVPFQAQYKFSLIDQSGPTNSPPKMAVFGGEGEGGAADGYEEFIKREELERRKDLLVDDCFTVRCDVGVTMTEMSAINDNDVSYGSSDDEDGYSDDYRTSGGHGHRRRRPRRRRDDKEFVKWCAVKKRGGGSR
;
A
#
# COMPACT_ATOMS: atom_id res chain seq x y z
N MET A 1 -10.06 5.46 53.77
CA MET A 1 -9.24 4.27 53.44
C MET A 1 -8.67 4.49 52.05
N SER A 2 -7.39 4.84 51.95
CA SER A 2 -6.70 4.98 50.66
C SER A 2 -5.45 4.10 50.73
N ALA A 3 -5.44 3.04 49.93
CA ALA A 3 -4.31 2.13 49.84
C ALA A 3 -3.37 2.63 48.75
N THR A 4 -2.20 3.12 49.16
CA THR A 4 -1.07 3.38 48.27
C THR A 4 -0.54 2.05 47.74
N PRO A 5 -0.30 1.89 46.43
CA PRO A 5 0.30 0.67 45.92
C PRO A 5 1.76 0.61 46.36
N LEU A 6 2.11 -0.43 47.11
CA LEU A 6 3.50 -0.78 47.41
C LEU A 6 4.12 -1.40 46.14
N LEU A 7 4.93 -0.62 45.43
CA LEU A 7 5.92 -1.21 44.53
C LEU A 7 7.02 -1.86 45.40
N PHE A 8 7.33 -3.11 45.06
CA PHE A 8 8.20 -4.01 45.81
C PHE A 8 9.43 -3.35 46.44
N ALA A 9 9.52 -3.38 47.77
CA ALA A 9 10.77 -3.21 48.49
C ALA A 9 11.48 -4.57 48.54
N ALA A 10 12.62 -4.70 47.86
CA ALA A 10 13.50 -5.85 48.01
C ALA A 10 14.87 -5.37 48.53
N GLY A 11 15.15 -5.70 49.79
CA GLY A 11 16.50 -5.69 50.33
C GLY A 11 17.31 -6.82 49.72
N GLY A 12 18.31 -6.47 48.93
CA GLY A 12 19.24 -7.38 48.27
C GLY A 12 19.88 -6.65 47.09
N GLY A 13 21.18 -6.41 47.14
CA GLY A 13 21.95 -5.62 46.16
C GLY A 13 22.08 -6.26 44.77
N GLY A 14 20.98 -6.72 44.19
CA GLY A 14 20.91 -7.15 42.79
C GLY A 14 20.86 -5.91 41.89
N ARG A 15 21.87 -5.75 41.04
CA ARG A 15 21.91 -4.67 40.04
C ARG A 15 20.68 -4.80 39.14
N MET A 16 19.78 -3.82 39.15
CA MET A 16 18.64 -3.80 38.23
C MET A 16 19.16 -3.84 36.79
N THR A 17 18.71 -4.82 36.01
CA THR A 17 18.97 -4.87 34.58
C THR A 17 18.04 -3.91 33.86
N ARG A 18 18.60 -3.06 32.99
CA ARG A 18 17.85 -2.09 32.18
C ARG A 18 17.83 -2.57 30.74
N SER A 19 16.70 -2.39 30.08
CA SER A 19 16.53 -2.67 28.65
C SER A 19 15.52 -1.68 28.08
N ALA A 20 15.78 -1.22 26.86
CA ALA A 20 14.90 -0.32 26.13
C ALA A 20 14.86 -0.74 24.67
N THR A 21 13.72 -0.50 24.00
CA THR A 21 13.49 -0.83 22.59
C THR A 21 12.78 0.35 21.93
N SER A 22 13.17 0.66 20.70
CA SER A 22 12.48 1.62 19.83
C SER A 22 11.74 0.89 18.71
N LEU A 23 10.64 1.49 18.26
CA LEU A 23 9.86 1.06 17.09
C LEU A 23 9.81 2.22 16.10
N ILE A 24 10.29 1.99 14.88
CA ILE A 24 10.13 2.92 13.77
C ILE A 24 9.08 2.36 12.83
N ALA A 25 7.93 3.03 12.73
CA ALA A 25 6.88 2.69 11.77
C ALA A 25 6.94 3.63 10.56
N ARG A 26 7.00 3.06 9.35
CA ARG A 26 6.93 3.80 8.08
C ARG A 26 5.73 3.30 7.29
N ALA A 27 4.87 4.21 6.86
CA ALA A 27 3.70 3.90 6.05
C ALA A 27 3.82 4.54 4.66
N ALA A 28 3.40 3.80 3.63
CA ALA A 28 3.30 4.30 2.27
C ALA A 28 2.01 3.79 1.63
N SER A 29 1.33 4.65 0.87
CA SER A 29 0.10 4.30 0.14
C SER A 29 0.23 4.60 -1.34
N ALA A 30 -0.46 3.81 -2.15
CA ALA A 30 -0.59 3.99 -3.58
C ALA A 30 -1.95 3.47 -4.04
N PHE A 31 -2.33 3.84 -5.26
CA PHE A 31 -3.46 3.23 -5.93
C PHE A 31 -3.10 2.84 -7.37
N HIS A 32 -3.77 1.81 -7.87
CA HIS A 32 -3.67 1.36 -9.24
C HIS A 32 -5.05 1.30 -9.88
N VAL A 33 -5.15 1.69 -11.14
CA VAL A 33 -6.39 1.66 -11.92
C VAL A 33 -6.21 0.66 -13.05
N PHE A 34 -6.89 -0.47 -12.93
CA PHE A 34 -6.87 -1.55 -13.92
C PHE A 34 -8.18 -1.54 -14.70
N ARG A 35 -8.08 -1.12 -15.97
CA ARG A 35 -9.21 -1.08 -16.90
C ARG A 35 -9.22 -2.37 -17.73
N ILE A 36 -10.40 -2.99 -17.81
CA ILE A 36 -10.67 -4.17 -18.63
C ILE A 36 -11.47 -3.68 -19.83
N ASP A 37 -10.91 -3.87 -21.02
CA ASP A 37 -11.57 -3.60 -22.30
C ASP A 37 -12.00 -4.92 -22.95
N GLY A 38 -13.19 -4.97 -23.54
CA GLY A 38 -13.67 -6.17 -24.23
C GLY A 38 -14.17 -7.26 -23.28
N TYR A 39 -14.84 -6.88 -22.19
CA TYR A 39 -15.30 -7.80 -21.14
C TYR A 39 -16.11 -8.98 -21.69
N SER A 40 -16.96 -8.77 -22.69
CA SER A 40 -17.73 -9.83 -23.35
C SER A 40 -16.84 -10.93 -23.95
N GLN A 41 -15.65 -10.59 -24.43
CA GLN A 41 -14.68 -11.54 -25.01
C GLN A 41 -13.93 -12.36 -23.96
N THR A 42 -14.02 -11.98 -22.69
CA THR A 42 -13.41 -12.73 -21.59
C THR A 42 -14.28 -13.94 -21.15
N LYS A 43 -15.35 -14.25 -21.89
CA LYS A 43 -16.33 -15.32 -21.60
C LYS A 43 -16.54 -16.25 -22.81
N PRO A 44 -16.83 -17.54 -22.62
CA PRO A 44 -16.51 -18.40 -21.48
C PRO A 44 -15.09 -18.98 -21.63
N SER A 45 -14.43 -19.31 -20.51
CA SER A 45 -13.11 -19.97 -20.47
C SER A 45 -11.87 -19.09 -20.75
N SER A 46 -11.97 -17.76 -20.65
CA SER A 46 -10.75 -16.92 -20.68
C SER A 46 -9.86 -17.21 -19.47
N PRO A 47 -8.53 -17.33 -19.66
CA PRO A 47 -7.60 -17.44 -18.55
C PRO A 47 -7.60 -16.16 -17.69
N ALA A 48 -7.03 -16.28 -16.50
CA ALA A 48 -6.78 -15.13 -15.63
C ALA A 48 -5.98 -14.06 -16.38
N THR A 49 -6.35 -12.80 -16.19
CA THR A 49 -5.61 -11.66 -16.73
C THR A 49 -4.94 -10.90 -15.60
N THR A 50 -3.70 -10.49 -15.79
CA THR A 50 -2.91 -9.77 -14.77
C THR A 50 -2.63 -8.35 -15.22
N SER A 51 -2.74 -7.38 -14.31
CA SER A 51 -2.36 -6.00 -14.56
C SER A 51 -0.83 -5.85 -14.72
N ASN A 52 -0.39 -4.71 -15.23
CA ASN A 52 1.00 -4.32 -15.07
C ASN A 52 1.35 -4.17 -13.58
N ALA A 53 2.64 -4.37 -13.27
CA ALA A 53 3.13 -4.15 -11.91
C ALA A 53 3.05 -2.67 -11.53
N PHE A 54 2.77 -2.39 -10.26
CA PHE A 54 2.80 -1.05 -9.67
C PHE A 54 3.49 -1.07 -8.31
N LEU A 55 4.04 0.07 -7.91
CA LEU A 55 4.75 0.21 -6.64
C LEU A 55 3.81 0.69 -5.55
N ALA A 56 3.84 0.02 -4.40
CA ALA A 56 3.22 0.50 -3.16
C ALA A 56 4.12 0.10 -2.00
N GLY A 57 4.65 1.09 -1.27
CA GLY A 57 5.72 0.89 -0.29
C GLY A 57 6.79 1.96 -0.41
N ASN A 58 7.65 2.05 0.59
CA ASN A 58 8.80 2.96 0.65
C ASN A 58 10.10 2.34 0.11
N ASP A 59 10.02 1.10 -0.39
CA ASP A 59 11.13 0.31 -0.90
C ASP A 59 10.81 -0.20 -2.31
N HIS A 60 11.79 -0.16 -3.20
CA HIS A 60 11.69 -0.54 -4.62
C HIS A 60 11.26 -2.00 -4.83
N HIS A 61 11.35 -2.85 -3.81
CA HIS A 61 11.02 -4.27 -3.90
C HIS A 61 9.53 -4.59 -3.70
N LYS A 62 8.68 -3.59 -3.46
CA LYS A 62 7.25 -3.77 -3.18
C LYS A 62 6.42 -3.53 -4.44
N ASN A 63 6.53 -4.50 -5.36
CA ASN A 63 5.77 -4.53 -6.60
C ASN A 63 4.51 -5.34 -6.43
N TRP A 64 3.42 -4.85 -7.00
CA TRP A 64 2.09 -5.38 -6.85
C TRP A 64 1.44 -5.55 -8.20
N GLN A 65 0.59 -6.55 -8.33
CA GLN A 65 -0.24 -6.79 -9.51
C GLN A 65 -1.67 -7.10 -9.08
N ILE A 66 -2.63 -6.85 -9.96
CA ILE A 66 -4.01 -7.28 -9.81
C ILE A 66 -4.24 -8.46 -10.74
N ASN A 67 -4.67 -9.58 -10.19
CA ASN A 67 -5.17 -10.71 -10.96
C ASN A 67 -6.69 -10.62 -11.08
N PHE A 68 -7.20 -10.72 -12.30
CA PHE A 68 -8.61 -10.72 -12.65
C PHE A 68 -9.02 -12.09 -13.18
N TYR A 69 -10.08 -12.64 -12.61
CA TYR A 69 -10.65 -13.92 -12.99
C TYR A 69 -12.12 -13.72 -13.38
N PRO A 70 -12.44 -13.69 -14.70
CA PRO A 70 -13.80 -13.40 -15.15
C PRO A 70 -14.83 -14.45 -14.73
N ASN A 71 -14.38 -15.68 -14.43
CA ASN A 71 -15.21 -16.85 -14.16
C ASN A 71 -14.90 -17.51 -12.80
N GLY A 72 -14.29 -16.79 -11.87
CA GLY A 72 -13.81 -17.35 -10.60
C GLY A 72 -12.36 -17.83 -10.65
N ILE A 73 -11.73 -17.94 -9.47
CA ILE A 73 -10.33 -18.41 -9.33
C ILE A 73 -10.18 -19.92 -9.60
N ASP A 74 -11.22 -20.70 -9.32
CA ASP A 74 -11.23 -22.14 -9.49
C ASP A 74 -11.45 -22.52 -10.95
N ALA A 75 -10.39 -22.97 -11.63
CA ALA A 75 -10.47 -23.34 -13.04
C ALA A 75 -11.30 -24.61 -13.31
N THR A 76 -11.67 -25.37 -12.28
CA THR A 76 -12.47 -26.60 -12.43
C THR A 76 -13.97 -26.33 -12.49
N LYS A 77 -14.42 -25.15 -12.06
CA LYS A 77 -15.83 -24.76 -12.06
C LYS A 77 -16.00 -23.33 -12.59
N ILE A 78 -17.03 -23.11 -13.39
CA ILE A 78 -17.36 -21.76 -13.85
C ILE A 78 -18.19 -21.08 -12.76
N SER A 79 -17.65 -20.06 -12.12
CA SER A 79 -18.37 -19.22 -11.17
C SER A 79 -19.30 -18.22 -11.90
N ASP A 80 -20.40 -17.86 -11.25
CA ASP A 80 -21.24 -16.73 -11.65
C ASP A 80 -20.63 -15.37 -11.24
N SER A 81 -19.54 -15.40 -10.47
CA SER A 81 -18.90 -14.24 -9.87
C SER A 81 -17.49 -14.01 -10.42
N ILE A 82 -17.15 -12.73 -10.57
CA ILE A 82 -15.79 -12.29 -10.88
C ILE A 82 -14.97 -12.33 -9.60
N SER A 83 -13.74 -12.85 -9.67
CA SER A 83 -12.77 -12.75 -8.60
C SER A 83 -11.64 -11.78 -8.93
N VAL A 84 -11.15 -11.06 -7.92
CA VAL A 84 -9.99 -10.17 -8.05
C VAL A 84 -9.04 -10.35 -6.87
N TYR A 85 -7.74 -10.43 -7.15
CA TYR A 85 -6.71 -10.65 -6.13
C TYR A 85 -5.56 -9.67 -6.29
N LEU A 86 -5.08 -9.15 -5.17
CA LEU A 86 -3.85 -8.38 -5.07
C LEU A 86 -2.71 -9.37 -4.89
N LYS A 87 -1.71 -9.30 -5.77
CA LYS A 87 -0.52 -10.16 -5.74
C LYS A 87 0.72 -9.33 -5.47
N HIS A 88 1.50 -9.69 -4.45
CA HIS A 88 2.85 -9.17 -4.27
C HIS A 88 3.82 -9.93 -5.20
N VAL A 89 4.65 -9.19 -5.91
CA VAL A 89 5.61 -9.73 -6.88
C VAL A 89 7.01 -9.32 -6.46
N ASN A 90 7.83 -10.31 -6.11
CA ASN A 90 9.25 -10.07 -5.85
C ASN A 90 10.02 -10.08 -7.18
N ILE A 91 10.17 -8.92 -7.82
CA ILE A 91 10.91 -8.79 -9.09
C ILE A 91 12.44 -8.81 -8.91
N TYR A 92 12.95 -8.82 -7.66
CA TYR A 92 14.39 -8.82 -7.33
C TYR A 92 14.84 -10.11 -6.63
N ALA A 93 14.05 -11.19 -6.73
CA ALA A 93 14.33 -12.47 -6.09
C ALA A 93 15.69 -13.10 -6.50
N HIS A 94 16.31 -12.62 -7.60
CA HIS A 94 17.58 -13.13 -8.10
C HIS A 94 18.83 -12.46 -7.49
N THR A 95 18.70 -11.39 -6.69
CA THR A 95 19.86 -10.59 -6.27
C THR A 95 20.15 -10.56 -4.77
N ALA A 96 19.33 -11.19 -3.92
CA ALA A 96 19.55 -11.12 -2.47
C ALA A 96 19.33 -12.48 -1.77
N GLN A 97 20.35 -12.95 -1.05
CA GLN A 97 20.28 -14.00 -0.02
C GLN A 97 19.39 -13.63 1.20
N ALA A 98 18.60 -12.56 1.12
CA ALA A 98 17.73 -12.12 2.21
C ALA A 98 16.43 -12.93 2.21
N LYS A 99 16.14 -13.59 3.34
CA LYS A 99 14.87 -14.28 3.55
C LYS A 99 13.71 -13.27 3.39
N PRO A 100 12.62 -13.63 2.69
CA PRO A 100 11.44 -12.80 2.61
C PRO A 100 10.93 -12.49 4.02
N VAL A 101 10.90 -11.20 4.38
CA VAL A 101 10.34 -10.76 5.67
C VAL A 101 8.86 -10.47 5.45
N PRO A 102 7.95 -11.15 6.16
CA PRO A 102 6.53 -10.90 6.02
C PRO A 102 6.20 -9.47 6.48
N PHE A 103 5.31 -8.81 5.75
CA PHE A 103 4.85 -7.46 6.07
C PHE A 103 3.34 -7.35 5.87
N GLN A 104 2.69 -6.46 6.62
CA GLN A 104 1.26 -6.24 6.52
C GLN A 104 0.94 -5.17 5.47
N ALA A 105 -0.07 -5.45 4.66
CA ALA A 105 -0.68 -4.47 3.78
C ALA A 105 -2.20 -4.43 4.01
N GLN A 106 -2.73 -3.22 4.08
CA GLN A 106 -4.16 -2.96 3.95
C GLN A 106 -4.44 -2.63 2.49
N TYR A 107 -5.49 -3.22 1.93
CA TYR A 107 -5.87 -2.93 0.55
C TYR A 107 -7.39 -2.92 0.37
N LYS A 108 -7.84 -2.31 -0.72
CA LYS A 108 -9.25 -2.23 -1.09
C LYS A 108 -9.40 -2.29 -2.60
N PHE A 109 -10.34 -3.12 -3.08
CA PHE A 109 -10.75 -3.12 -4.48
C PHE A 109 -12.10 -2.43 -4.65
N SER A 110 -12.19 -1.47 -5.56
CA SER A 110 -13.43 -0.76 -5.89
C SER A 110 -13.66 -0.82 -7.39
N LEU A 111 -14.92 -0.85 -7.81
CA LEU A 111 -15.24 -0.55 -9.21
C LEU A 111 -15.33 0.97 -9.38
N ILE A 112 -15.04 1.49 -10.56
CA ILE A 112 -15.20 2.93 -10.84
C ILE A 112 -16.44 3.12 -11.69
N ASP A 113 -17.41 3.90 -11.18
CA ASP A 113 -18.55 4.41 -11.94
C ASP A 113 -18.37 5.92 -12.27
N GLN A 114 -19.43 6.54 -12.78
CA GLN A 114 -19.44 7.98 -13.13
C GLN A 114 -19.32 8.91 -11.91
N SER A 115 -19.69 8.45 -10.71
CA SER A 115 -19.59 9.18 -9.44
C SER A 115 -18.24 8.97 -8.74
N GLY A 116 -17.51 7.91 -9.10
CA GLY A 116 -16.18 7.60 -8.59
C GLY A 116 -16.05 6.12 -8.16
N PRO A 117 -15.09 5.80 -7.29
CA PRO A 117 -14.92 4.44 -6.78
C PRO A 117 -16.10 4.00 -5.89
N THR A 118 -16.62 2.80 -6.11
CA THR A 118 -17.63 2.18 -5.26
C THR A 118 -17.09 1.89 -3.86
N ASN A 119 -17.99 1.84 -2.88
CA ASN A 119 -17.58 1.57 -1.51
C ASN A 119 -17.55 0.06 -1.24
N SER A 120 -16.35 -0.50 -1.13
CA SER A 120 -16.10 -1.84 -0.58
C SER A 120 -15.34 -1.75 0.75
N PRO A 121 -15.48 -2.72 1.66
CA PRO A 121 -14.70 -2.75 2.89
C PRO A 121 -13.24 -3.05 2.57
N PRO A 122 -12.27 -2.36 3.20
CA PRO A 122 -10.85 -2.72 3.07
C PRO A 122 -10.57 -4.08 3.71
N LYS A 123 -9.57 -4.79 3.17
CA LYS A 123 -9.00 -6.02 3.74
C LYS A 123 -7.59 -5.76 4.26
N MET A 124 -7.16 -6.57 5.22
CA MET A 124 -5.78 -6.60 5.71
C MET A 124 -5.21 -7.99 5.46
N ALA A 125 -4.01 -8.05 4.91
CA ALA A 125 -3.31 -9.30 4.64
C ALA A 125 -1.81 -9.18 4.90
N VAL A 126 -1.17 -10.31 5.15
CA VAL A 126 0.28 -10.42 5.32
C VAL A 126 0.87 -10.94 4.02
N PHE A 127 1.87 -10.25 3.48
CA PHE A 127 2.56 -10.59 2.24
C PHE A 127 4.05 -10.81 2.47
N GLY A 128 4.72 -11.49 1.54
CA GLY A 128 6.18 -11.60 1.54
C GLY A 128 6.77 -12.61 2.55
N GLY A 129 5.99 -13.61 2.98
CA GLY A 129 6.47 -14.75 3.77
C GLY A 129 6.33 -16.09 3.01
N GLU A 130 6.94 -17.15 3.54
CA GLU A 130 6.78 -18.52 3.02
C GLU A 130 5.46 -19.13 3.55
N GLY A 131 4.52 -19.52 2.68
CA GLY A 131 3.24 -20.15 3.04
C GLY A 131 2.12 -20.04 1.98
N GLU A 132 1.01 -20.75 2.16
CA GLU A 132 -0.15 -20.81 1.23
C GLU A 132 -0.80 -19.44 0.93
N GLY A 133 -0.64 -18.44 1.81
CA GLY A 133 -1.08 -17.05 1.60
C GLY A 133 0.00 -16.11 1.04
N GLY A 134 1.18 -16.63 0.70
CA GLY A 134 2.43 -15.86 0.61
C GLY A 134 2.58 -14.90 -0.58
N ALA A 135 1.71 -14.98 -1.59
CA ALA A 135 1.84 -14.14 -2.79
C ALA A 135 0.58 -13.34 -3.15
N ALA A 136 -0.62 -13.75 -2.75
CA ALA A 136 -1.84 -13.07 -3.15
C ALA A 136 -2.98 -13.18 -2.13
N ASP A 137 -3.77 -12.13 -2.01
CA ASP A 137 -5.02 -12.10 -1.23
C ASP A 137 -6.08 -11.28 -2.00
N GLY A 138 -7.36 -11.58 -1.83
CA GLY A 138 -8.39 -10.98 -2.68
C GLY A 138 -9.83 -11.29 -2.32
N TYR A 139 -10.72 -11.07 -3.27
CA TYR A 139 -12.15 -11.32 -3.17
C TYR A 139 -12.51 -12.41 -4.18
N GLU A 140 -12.84 -13.60 -3.67
CA GLU A 140 -13.32 -14.71 -4.48
C GLU A 140 -14.65 -14.34 -5.17
N GLU A 141 -15.55 -13.69 -4.45
CA GLU A 141 -16.81 -13.15 -4.98
C GLU A 141 -16.79 -11.62 -4.94
N PHE A 142 -16.04 -10.99 -5.85
CA PHE A 142 -15.92 -9.53 -5.88
C PHE A 142 -17.21 -8.85 -6.36
N ILE A 143 -17.77 -9.36 -7.46
CA ILE A 143 -19.05 -8.93 -8.00
C ILE A 143 -19.67 -10.06 -8.81
N LYS A 144 -20.98 -10.28 -8.67
CA LYS A 144 -21.72 -11.19 -9.56
C LYS A 144 -21.70 -10.65 -10.98
N ARG A 145 -21.46 -11.52 -11.96
CA ARG A 145 -21.42 -11.16 -13.37
C ARG A 145 -22.73 -10.54 -13.84
N GLU A 146 -23.86 -11.12 -13.46
CA GLU A 146 -25.19 -10.58 -13.76
C GLU A 146 -25.38 -9.16 -13.22
N GLU A 147 -24.88 -8.88 -12.01
CA GLU A 147 -24.96 -7.53 -11.43
C GLU A 147 -24.07 -6.55 -12.19
N LEU A 148 -22.84 -6.93 -12.56
CA LEU A 148 -21.98 -6.08 -13.40
C LEU A 148 -22.63 -5.78 -14.75
N GLU A 149 -23.19 -6.79 -15.40
CA GLU A 149 -23.85 -6.67 -16.71
C GLU A 149 -25.11 -5.79 -16.66
N ARG A 150 -25.84 -5.81 -15.53
CA ARG A 150 -27.01 -4.95 -15.30
C ARG A 150 -26.63 -3.48 -15.08
N ARG A 151 -25.43 -3.22 -14.55
CA ARG A 151 -24.96 -1.89 -14.15
C ARG A 151 -24.32 -1.13 -15.32
N LYS A 152 -25.15 -0.42 -16.08
CA LYS A 152 -24.74 0.43 -17.22
C LYS A 152 -23.81 1.61 -16.86
N ASP A 153 -23.76 1.96 -15.57
CA ASP A 153 -22.85 2.96 -15.02
C ASP A 153 -21.45 2.40 -14.73
N LEU A 154 -21.31 1.07 -14.62
CA LEU A 154 -20.06 0.35 -14.35
C LEU A 154 -19.48 -0.30 -15.61
N LEU A 155 -20.34 -0.93 -16.42
CA LEU A 155 -19.98 -1.57 -17.68
C LEU A 155 -20.44 -0.67 -18.84
N VAL A 156 -19.49 0.07 -19.42
CA VAL A 156 -19.72 1.05 -20.49
C VAL A 156 -18.90 0.65 -21.70
N ASP A 157 -19.51 0.57 -22.89
CA ASP A 157 -18.84 0.17 -24.13
C ASP A 157 -18.04 -1.15 -23.99
N ASP A 158 -18.60 -2.14 -23.30
CA ASP A 158 -17.95 -3.42 -22.99
C ASP A 158 -16.64 -3.29 -22.17
N CYS A 159 -16.52 -2.21 -21.40
CA CYS A 159 -15.37 -1.92 -20.56
C CYS A 159 -15.80 -1.63 -19.12
N PHE A 160 -15.01 -2.06 -18.14
CA PHE A 160 -15.17 -1.67 -16.74
C PHE A 160 -13.79 -1.49 -16.09
N THR A 161 -13.75 -0.82 -14.94
CA THR A 161 -12.47 -0.47 -14.30
C THR A 161 -12.46 -0.85 -12.82
N VAL A 162 -11.40 -1.55 -12.41
CA VAL A 162 -11.10 -1.89 -11.03
C VAL A 162 -10.02 -0.94 -10.51
N ARG A 163 -10.30 -0.26 -9.41
CA ARG A 163 -9.31 0.48 -8.61
C ARG A 163 -8.84 -0.40 -7.47
N CYS A 164 -7.54 -0.43 -7.23
CA CYS A 164 -6.94 -1.00 -6.04
C CYS A 164 -6.24 0.11 -5.26
N ASP A 165 -6.62 0.31 -4.01
CA ASP A 165 -5.88 1.14 -3.05
C ASP A 165 -5.07 0.22 -2.15
N VAL A 166 -3.77 0.50 -1.96
CA VAL A 166 -2.85 -0.32 -1.17
C VAL A 166 -2.08 0.58 -0.21
N GLY A 167 -2.07 0.21 1.07
CA GLY A 167 -1.28 0.82 2.13
C GLY A 167 -0.36 -0.23 2.75
N VAL A 168 0.94 0.05 2.79
CA VAL A 168 1.95 -0.82 3.38
C VAL A 168 2.53 -0.15 4.60
N THR A 169 2.53 -0.84 5.74
CA THR A 169 3.16 -0.38 6.97
C THR A 169 4.33 -1.28 7.30
N MET A 170 5.53 -0.70 7.36
CA MET A 170 6.75 -1.39 7.76
C MET A 170 7.13 -0.96 9.16
N THR A 171 7.48 -1.92 10.00
CA THR A 171 7.90 -1.70 11.38
C THR A 171 9.30 -2.25 11.58
N GLU A 172 10.20 -1.42 12.11
CA GLU A 172 11.56 -1.78 12.48
C GLU A 172 11.68 -1.64 13.99
N MET A 173 12.00 -2.74 14.69
CA MET A 173 12.29 -2.73 16.13
C MET A 173 13.80 -2.78 16.34
N SER A 174 14.31 -1.94 17.25
CA SER A 174 15.74 -1.97 17.63
C SER A 174 15.90 -1.77 19.13
N ALA A 175 16.84 -2.51 19.73
CA ALA A 175 17.22 -2.26 21.13
C ALA A 175 17.93 -0.91 21.23
N ILE A 176 17.58 -0.12 22.23
CA ILE A 176 18.28 1.12 22.58
C ILE A 176 19.35 0.73 23.60
N ASN A 177 20.61 0.81 23.20
CA ASN A 177 21.71 0.53 24.11
C ASN A 177 22.06 1.80 24.90
N ASP A 178 22.61 1.65 26.10
CA ASP A 178 22.98 2.78 26.97
C ASP A 178 23.92 3.79 26.30
N ASN A 179 24.68 3.37 25.28
CA ASN A 179 25.58 4.23 24.51
C ASN A 179 24.87 5.13 23.47
N ASP A 180 23.61 4.84 23.11
CA ASP A 180 22.83 5.63 22.14
C ASP A 180 22.06 6.78 22.80
N VAL A 181 22.07 6.84 24.14
CA VAL A 181 21.48 7.93 24.92
C VAL A 181 22.50 9.04 25.04
N SER A 182 22.45 10.03 24.14
CA SER A 182 23.19 11.27 24.34
C SER A 182 22.62 11.99 25.56
N TYR A 183 23.29 11.90 26.71
CA TYR A 183 23.11 12.91 27.75
C TYR A 183 23.52 14.24 27.13
N GLY A 184 22.56 15.11 26.84
CA GLY A 184 22.87 16.49 26.52
C GLY A 184 23.67 17.05 27.69
N SER A 185 24.94 17.40 27.45
CA SER A 185 25.74 18.11 28.43
C SER A 185 24.95 19.36 28.80
N SER A 186 24.50 19.40 30.05
CA SER A 186 23.93 20.59 30.65
C SER A 186 25.11 21.48 30.98
N ASP A 187 25.68 22.11 29.95
CA ASP A 187 26.69 23.14 30.12
C ASP A 187 25.92 24.46 30.20
N ASP A 188 25.52 24.81 31.43
CA ASP A 188 25.23 26.18 31.81
C ASP A 188 26.53 26.98 31.65
N GLU A 189 26.71 27.67 30.52
CA GLU A 189 27.55 28.88 30.47
C GLU A 189 26.88 29.98 29.62
N ASP A 190 26.53 31.01 30.37
CA ASP A 190 26.17 32.37 30.05
C ASP A 190 27.24 33.09 29.22
N GLY A 191 26.88 33.42 27.97
CA GLY A 191 27.75 34.16 27.04
C GLY A 191 26.96 35.16 26.20
N TYR A 192 26.90 36.40 26.68
CA TYR A 192 26.42 37.60 26.00
C TYR A 192 27.23 37.88 24.71
N SER A 193 26.59 38.07 23.55
CA SER A 193 27.08 38.99 22.51
C SER A 193 25.96 39.32 21.51
N ASP A 194 25.90 40.58 21.08
CA ASP A 194 24.71 41.24 20.58
C ASP A 194 24.46 41.01 19.07
N ASP A 195 25.36 41.18 18.12
CA ASP A 195 25.03 42.24 17.16
C ASP A 195 24.88 41.94 15.64
N TYR A 196 23.92 42.70 15.06
CA TYR A 196 23.64 43.14 13.67
C TYR A 196 23.00 42.24 12.59
N ARG A 197 21.86 42.76 12.09
CA ARG A 197 21.22 42.48 10.79
C ARG A 197 22.17 42.74 9.62
N THR A 198 22.08 41.97 8.51
CA THR A 198 21.93 42.50 7.14
C THR A 198 21.37 41.44 6.17
N SER A 199 20.45 41.93 5.32
CA SER A 199 19.79 41.32 4.17
C SER A 199 20.73 40.73 3.09
N GLY A 200 20.28 39.70 2.38
CA GLY A 200 20.94 39.23 1.16
C GLY A 200 20.25 38.02 0.53
N GLY A 201 19.25 38.26 -0.30
CA GLY A 201 18.48 37.22 -0.97
C GLY A 201 19.24 36.47 -2.06
N HIS A 202 18.95 35.18 -2.19
CA HIS A 202 19.00 34.47 -3.47
C HIS A 202 17.72 33.67 -3.64
N GLY A 203 16.79 34.24 -4.39
CA GLY A 203 15.60 33.55 -4.86
C GLY A 203 16.00 32.44 -5.82
N HIS A 204 16.16 31.23 -5.30
CA HIS A 204 16.11 30.04 -6.15
C HIS A 204 14.73 30.04 -6.81
N ARG A 205 14.70 30.25 -8.12
CA ARG A 205 13.52 29.96 -8.96
C ARG A 205 13.17 28.50 -8.75
N ARG A 206 12.29 28.24 -7.79
CA ARG A 206 11.67 26.94 -7.57
C ARG A 206 10.99 26.61 -8.88
N ARG A 207 11.56 25.66 -9.64
CA ARG A 207 10.87 25.02 -10.76
C ARG A 207 9.52 24.61 -10.21
N ARG A 208 8.44 25.24 -10.69
CA ARG A 208 7.08 24.90 -10.29
C ARG A 208 6.94 23.39 -10.45
N PRO A 209 6.62 22.63 -9.40
CA PRO A 209 6.30 21.23 -9.55
C PRO A 209 5.24 21.14 -10.65
N ARG A 210 5.47 20.32 -11.67
CA ARG A 210 4.38 19.95 -12.58
C ARG A 210 3.26 19.50 -11.67
N ARG A 211 2.14 20.23 -11.64
CA ARG A 211 0.98 19.87 -10.81
C ARG A 211 0.70 18.41 -11.11
N ARG A 212 0.91 17.54 -10.10
CA ARG A 212 0.43 16.17 -10.13
C ARG A 212 -1.04 16.28 -10.51
N ARG A 213 -1.44 15.64 -11.60
CA ARG A 213 -2.84 15.68 -12.05
C ARG A 213 -3.68 15.28 -10.85
N ASP A 214 -4.76 16.00 -10.55
CA ASP A 214 -5.66 15.63 -9.46
C ASP A 214 -6.01 14.14 -9.59
N ASP A 215 -5.89 13.38 -8.51
CA ASP A 215 -6.04 11.91 -8.56
C ASP A 215 -7.42 11.53 -9.10
N LYS A 216 -8.44 12.34 -8.82
CA LYS A 216 -9.78 12.17 -9.39
C LYS A 216 -9.77 12.32 -10.92
N GLU A 217 -9.08 13.34 -11.43
CA GLU A 217 -8.94 13.57 -12.87
C GLU A 217 -8.09 12.50 -13.54
N PHE A 218 -7.08 11.97 -12.86
CA PHE A 218 -6.30 10.82 -13.35
C PHE A 218 -7.17 9.55 -13.46
N VAL A 219 -7.95 9.24 -12.42
CA VAL A 219 -8.86 8.09 -12.41
C VAL A 219 -9.90 8.19 -13.53
N LYS A 220 -10.57 9.34 -13.66
CA LYS A 220 -11.52 9.60 -14.76
C LYS A 220 -10.85 9.40 -16.12
N TRP A 221 -9.64 9.94 -16.29
CA TRP A 221 -8.90 9.82 -17.54
C TRP A 221 -8.58 8.36 -17.89
N CYS A 222 -8.15 7.55 -16.92
CA CYS A 222 -7.91 6.11 -17.12
C CYS A 222 -9.20 5.36 -17.49
N ALA A 223 -10.32 5.69 -16.84
CA ALA A 223 -11.62 5.05 -17.09
C ALA A 223 -12.23 5.39 -18.46
N VAL A 224 -11.88 6.53 -19.06
CA VAL A 224 -12.50 7.00 -20.32
C VAL A 224 -11.59 6.84 -21.55
N LYS A 225 -10.27 6.74 -21.37
CA LYS A 225 -9.33 6.62 -22.50
C LYS A 225 -9.50 5.29 -23.24
N LYS A 226 -10.16 5.32 -24.40
CA LYS A 226 -10.10 4.23 -25.39
C LYS A 226 -8.64 4.10 -25.86
N ARG A 227 -8.13 2.86 -26.00
CA ARG A 227 -6.90 2.64 -26.76
C ARG A 227 -7.10 3.25 -28.14
N GLY A 228 -6.33 4.27 -28.49
CA GLY A 228 -6.32 4.80 -29.84
C GLY A 228 -6.03 3.65 -30.78
N GLY A 229 -6.89 3.44 -31.76
CA GLY A 229 -6.70 2.43 -32.79
C GLY A 229 -5.34 2.65 -33.45
N GLY A 230 -4.37 1.79 -33.12
CA GLY A 230 -3.14 1.68 -33.85
C GLY A 230 -3.45 0.99 -35.18
N SER A 231 -3.88 1.75 -36.17
CA SER A 231 -3.70 1.38 -37.56
C SER A 231 -2.39 2.01 -38.01
N ARG A 232 -1.41 1.16 -38.28
CA ARG A 232 -0.56 1.17 -39.46
C ARG A 232 0.14 -0.17 -39.58
#